data_AF-A0A2V9N4E0-F1
#
_entry.id   AF-A0A2V9N4E0-F1
#
_cell.length_a   1.000
_cell.length_b   1.000
_cell.length_c   1.000
_cell.angle_alpha   90.00
_cell.angle_beta   90.00
_cell.angle_gamma   90.00
#
_symmetry.space_group_name_H-M   'P 1'
#
loop_
_entity.id
_entity.type
_entity.pdbx_description
1 polymer ?
#
loop_
_entity_poly.entity_id
_entity_poly.type
_entity_poly.pdbx_seq_one_letter_code
_entity_poly.pdbx_strand_id
1 'polypeptide(L)'
;MVVGTDKMCNDSNSMEFFGAMMKGEKPPEKLGISYMLTGDEGASNTDPKATKKTAENHWVVTGPHIMVTGAPAKSLGYTEAADPDPTKPYMMWAGTPYEHAMVPVGGSKPMAKMGMKMSDKK
;
A
#
# COMPACT_ATOMS: atom_id res chain seq x y z
N MET A 1 -8.24 -0.33 -11.75
CA MET A 1 -7.08 -0.23 -12.65
C MET A 1 -5.98 -1.07 -12.03
N VAL A 2 -5.42 -2.01 -12.78
CA VAL A 2 -4.31 -2.85 -12.35
C VAL A 2 -3.04 -2.07 -12.65
N VAL A 3 -2.37 -1.53 -11.62
CA VAL A 3 -1.07 -0.87 -11.76
C VAL A 3 -0.02 -1.93 -11.41
N GLY A 4 0.52 -2.63 -12.40
CA GLY A 4 1.51 -3.70 -12.21
C GLY A 4 0.93 -5.09 -11.90
N THR A 5 1.80 -6.07 -11.66
CA THR A 5 1.50 -7.46 -11.25
C THR A 5 0.68 -7.56 -9.95
N ASP A 6 0.64 -6.46 -9.22
CA ASP A 6 -0.06 -6.19 -7.99
C ASP A 6 -1.59 -6.31 -8.12
N LYS A 7 -2.14 -7.35 -7.50
CA LYS A 7 -3.58 -7.66 -7.47
C LYS A 7 -4.27 -6.81 -6.40
N MET A 8 -4.52 -5.55 -6.73
CA MET A 8 -5.32 -4.64 -5.91
C MET A 8 -6.81 -4.83 -6.18
N CYS A 9 -7.59 -5.08 -5.14
CA CYS A 9 -9.04 -5.11 -5.18
C CYS A 9 -9.59 -3.95 -4.34
N ASN A 10 -10.51 -3.18 -4.93
CA ASN A 10 -11.03 -1.95 -4.36
C ASN A 10 -12.55 -2.03 -4.26
N ASP A 11 -13.10 -1.53 -3.15
CA ASP A 11 -14.51 -1.15 -3.14
C ASP A 11 -14.76 0.13 -3.98
N SER A 12 -16.02 0.51 -4.13
CA SER A 12 -16.41 1.69 -4.92
C SER A 12 -15.79 3.00 -4.40
N ASN A 13 -15.65 3.17 -3.08
CA ASN A 13 -15.13 4.40 -2.49
C ASN A 13 -13.60 4.49 -2.65
N SER A 14 -12.89 3.37 -2.49
CA SER A 14 -11.46 3.30 -2.79
C SER A 14 -11.18 3.50 -4.27
N MET A 15 -12.04 3.01 -5.17
CA MET A 15 -11.93 3.29 -6.60
C MET A 15 -12.06 4.79 -6.90
N GLU A 16 -12.99 5.49 -6.26
CA GLU A 16 -13.10 6.96 -6.38
C GLU A 16 -11.89 7.68 -5.80
N PHE A 17 -11.39 7.23 -4.63
CA PHE A 17 -10.22 7.81 -3.97
C PHE A 17 -8.96 7.71 -4.84
N PHE A 18 -8.61 6.50 -5.30
CA PHE A 18 -7.46 6.30 -6.18
C PHE A 18 -7.66 6.91 -7.57
N GLY A 19 -8.91 6.96 -8.06
CA GLY A 19 -9.25 7.67 -9.29
C GLY A 19 -8.98 9.17 -9.20
N ALA A 20 -9.32 9.81 -8.08
CA ALA A 20 -9.00 11.21 -7.82
C ALA A 20 -7.48 11.43 -7.71
N MET A 21 -6.76 10.53 -7.02
CA MET A 21 -5.30 10.54 -6.95
C MET A 21 -4.65 10.52 -8.34
N MET A 22 -5.08 9.62 -9.22
CA MET A 22 -4.57 9.53 -10.58
C MET A 22 -4.84 10.79 -11.42
N LYS A 23 -5.92 11.51 -11.13
CA LYS A 23 -6.25 12.78 -11.79
C LYS A 23 -5.59 14.01 -11.14
N GLY A 24 -5.00 13.86 -9.96
CA GLY A 24 -4.50 14.97 -9.17
C GLY A 24 -5.62 15.82 -8.52
N GLU A 25 -6.79 15.23 -8.31
CA GLU A 25 -7.96 15.86 -7.69
C GLU A 25 -8.04 15.54 -6.19
N LYS A 26 -8.70 16.39 -5.39
CA LYS A 26 -8.96 16.07 -3.99
C LYS A 26 -9.89 14.84 -3.92
N PRO A 27 -9.50 13.75 -3.23
CA PRO A 27 -10.34 12.58 -3.14
C PRO A 27 -11.57 12.83 -2.25
N PRO A 28 -12.65 12.05 -2.43
CA PRO A 28 -13.78 12.08 -1.52
C PRO A 28 -13.35 11.59 -0.14
N GLU A 29 -13.89 12.22 0.91
CA GLU A 29 -13.58 11.88 2.32
C GLU A 29 -14.39 10.66 2.81
N LYS A 30 -14.79 9.77 1.90
CA LYS A 30 -15.59 8.57 2.19
C LYS A 30 -14.68 7.42 2.62
N LEU A 31 -15.11 6.64 3.62
CA LEU A 31 -14.45 5.39 3.99
C LEU A 31 -14.39 4.47 2.77
N GLY A 32 -13.18 4.09 2.37
CA GLY A 32 -12.96 3.05 1.38
C GLY A 32 -12.03 1.98 1.93
N ILE A 33 -12.28 0.75 1.51
CA ILE A 33 -11.47 -0.42 1.81
C ILE A 33 -10.92 -0.99 0.49
N SER A 34 -9.62 -1.17 0.47
CA SER A 34 -8.88 -1.84 -0.58
C SER A 34 -8.00 -2.93 0.03
N TYR A 35 -7.60 -3.93 -0.76
CA TYR A 35 -6.67 -4.94 -0.30
C TYR A 35 -5.75 -5.44 -1.41
N MET A 36 -4.57 -5.89 -0.98
CA MET A 36 -3.57 -6.55 -1.79
C MET A 36 -3.07 -7.78 -1.03
N LEU A 37 -3.81 -8.89 -1.16
CA LEU A 37 -3.57 -10.10 -0.36
C LEU A 37 -2.35 -10.91 -0.81
N THR A 38 -1.78 -10.61 -1.99
CA THR A 38 -0.51 -11.17 -2.43
C THR A 38 0.69 -10.35 -1.98
N GLY A 39 0.46 -9.21 -1.31
CA GLY A 39 1.47 -8.15 -1.12
C GLY A 39 1.63 -7.28 -2.36
N ASP A 40 2.49 -6.27 -2.22
CA ASP A 40 2.92 -5.35 -3.28
C ASP A 40 4.39 -5.59 -3.69
N GLU A 41 4.80 -5.05 -4.84
CA GLU A 41 6.22 -4.94 -5.24
C GLU A 41 6.91 -3.68 -4.69
N GLY A 42 6.18 -2.96 -3.85
CA GLY A 42 6.54 -1.74 -3.17
C GLY A 42 6.05 -0.47 -3.85
N ALA A 43 5.98 0.58 -3.03
CA ALA A 43 5.61 1.92 -3.44
C ALA A 43 6.41 2.95 -2.65
N SER A 44 6.49 4.19 -3.15
CA SER A 44 7.00 5.28 -2.35
C SER A 44 6.05 5.58 -1.21
N ASN A 45 6.56 5.61 0.02
CA ASN A 45 5.75 5.96 1.18
C ASN A 45 5.48 7.48 1.29
N THR A 46 6.25 8.30 0.58
CA THR A 46 6.20 9.77 0.69
C THR A 46 5.76 10.48 -0.58
N ASP A 47 5.89 9.85 -1.76
CA ASP A 47 5.52 10.43 -3.06
C ASP A 47 4.42 9.59 -3.75
N PRO A 48 3.15 10.07 -3.77
CA PRO A 48 2.05 9.38 -4.44
C PRO A 48 2.19 9.30 -5.97
N LYS A 49 3.12 10.05 -6.57
CA LYS A 49 3.34 10.06 -8.02
C LYS A 49 4.54 9.21 -8.45
N ALA A 50 5.30 8.66 -7.50
CA ALA A 50 6.45 7.83 -7.82
C ALA A 50 6.03 6.53 -8.48
N THR A 51 6.60 6.24 -9.64
CA THR A 51 6.31 5.02 -10.42
C THR A 51 7.44 3.99 -10.38
N LYS A 52 8.57 4.34 -9.76
CA LYS A 52 9.75 3.48 -9.63
C LYS A 52 10.54 3.83 -8.37
N LYS A 53 11.28 2.84 -7.85
CA LYS A 53 12.19 3.02 -6.72
C LYS A 53 13.31 4.00 -7.08
N THR A 54 13.58 4.93 -6.17
CA THR A 54 14.79 5.76 -6.15
C THR A 54 15.47 5.62 -4.78
N ALA A 55 16.62 6.27 -4.57
CA ALA A 55 17.28 6.21 -3.27
C ALA A 55 16.59 7.09 -2.21
N GLU A 56 15.79 8.06 -2.65
CA GLU A 56 15.23 9.13 -1.84
C GLU A 56 13.73 9.00 -1.58
N ASN A 57 13.02 8.10 -2.28
CA ASN A 57 11.56 8.05 -2.25
C ASN A 57 10.99 7.07 -1.22
N HIS A 58 11.76 6.65 -0.22
CA HIS A 58 11.28 5.82 0.88
C HIS A 58 10.44 4.63 0.39
N TRP A 59 11.04 3.80 -0.46
CA TRP A 59 10.35 2.68 -1.11
C TRP A 59 10.10 1.54 -0.12
N VAL A 60 8.83 1.33 0.23
CA VAL A 60 8.38 0.31 1.18
C VAL A 60 7.73 -0.83 0.42
N VAL A 61 8.11 -2.07 0.76
CA VAL A 61 7.46 -3.29 0.26
C VAL A 61 6.63 -3.87 1.39
N THR A 62 5.34 -4.05 1.15
CA THR A 62 4.37 -4.55 2.13
C THR A 62 3.88 -5.93 1.72
N GLY A 63 3.86 -6.85 2.70
CA GLY A 63 3.21 -8.15 2.53
C GLY A 63 1.68 -8.00 2.36
N PRO A 64 0.92 -9.09 2.48
CA PRO A 64 -0.54 -9.04 2.43
C PRO A 64 -1.10 -7.96 3.35
N HIS A 65 -1.85 -7.01 2.80
CA HIS A 65 -2.35 -5.86 3.55
C HIS A 65 -3.72 -5.38 3.06
N ILE A 66 -4.39 -4.63 3.93
CA ILE A 66 -5.59 -3.85 3.66
C ILE A 66 -5.19 -2.38 3.66
N MET A 67 -5.81 -1.60 2.78
CA MET A 67 -5.74 -0.14 2.76
C MET A 67 -7.07 0.45 3.22
N VAL A 68 -7.02 1.43 4.11
CA VAL A 68 -8.18 2.21 4.53
C VAL A 68 -8.00 3.64 4.04
N THR A 69 -8.97 4.14 3.26
CA THR A 69 -8.92 5.47 2.63
C THR A 69 -10.01 6.40 3.18
N GLY A 70 -9.86 7.70 2.94
CA GLY A 70 -10.80 8.75 3.34
C GLY A 70 -10.61 9.21 4.79
N ALA A 71 -11.50 10.10 5.27
CA ALA A 71 -11.37 10.73 6.58
C ALA A 71 -11.19 9.76 7.77
N PRO A 72 -11.86 8.59 7.82
CA PRO A 72 -11.67 7.65 8.92
C PRO A 72 -10.28 7.04 9.00
N ALA A 73 -9.54 6.95 7.88
CA ALA A 73 -8.18 6.41 7.88
C ALA A 73 -7.24 7.21 8.78
N LYS A 74 -7.35 8.54 8.73
CA LYS A 74 -6.55 9.47 9.53
C LYS A 74 -6.85 9.37 11.03
N SER A 75 -8.05 8.94 11.38
CA SER A 75 -8.45 8.77 12.78
C SER A 75 -7.81 7.53 13.43
N LEU A 76 -7.15 6.66 12.66
CA LEU A 76 -6.46 5.47 13.19
C LEU A 76 -5.15 5.81 13.90
N GLY A 77 -4.54 6.97 13.59
CA GLY A 77 -3.37 7.48 14.31
C GLY A 77 -2.15 6.57 14.25
N TYR A 78 -1.94 5.86 13.13
CA TYR A 78 -0.73 5.07 12.94
C TYR A 78 0.49 5.96 12.68
N THR A 79 1.68 5.37 12.75
CA THR A 79 2.93 6.11 12.51
C THR A 79 2.96 6.73 11.11
N GLU A 80 3.42 7.97 11.03
CA GLU A 80 3.66 8.73 9.79
C GLU A 80 5.16 8.73 9.40
N ALA A 81 5.95 7.83 9.99
CA ALA A 81 7.37 7.72 9.68
C ALA A 81 7.59 7.47 8.17
N ALA A 82 8.59 8.14 7.59
CA ALA A 82 8.93 7.98 6.19
C ALA A 82 9.34 6.53 5.86
N ASP A 83 10.06 5.86 6.78
CA ASP A 83 10.47 4.46 6.70
C ASP A 83 9.80 3.62 7.82
N PRO A 84 8.53 3.22 7.67
CA PRO A 84 7.81 2.43 8.66
C PRO A 84 8.26 0.97 8.66
N ASP A 85 7.94 0.26 9.75
CA ASP A 85 8.00 -1.21 9.78
C ASP A 85 6.80 -1.79 9.00
N PRO A 86 6.99 -2.39 7.81
CA PRO A 86 5.89 -2.83 6.95
C PRO A 86 5.15 -4.07 7.49
N THR A 87 5.54 -4.58 8.66
CA THR A 87 4.82 -5.63 9.38
C THR A 87 3.82 -5.07 10.42
N LYS A 88 3.81 -3.74 10.59
CA LYS A 88 2.91 -3.01 11.50
C LYS A 88 2.05 -2.01 10.72
N PRO A 89 0.90 -1.58 11.27
CA PRO A 89 0.11 -0.53 10.65
C PRO A 89 0.86 0.82 10.58
N TYR A 90 0.72 1.53 9.46
CA TYR A 90 1.33 2.84 9.23
C TYR A 90 0.48 3.70 8.30
N MET A 91 0.74 5.00 8.26
CA MET A 91 0.14 5.94 7.32
C MET A 91 1.06 6.13 6.11
N MET A 92 0.54 5.87 4.92
CA MET A 92 1.22 6.14 3.66
C MET A 92 0.82 7.51 3.12
N TRP A 93 1.78 8.23 2.54
CA TRP A 93 1.63 9.58 1.99
C TRP A 93 1.12 10.61 3.00
N ALA A 94 1.63 10.50 4.25
CA ALA A 94 1.31 11.42 5.33
C ALA A 94 1.45 12.89 4.90
N GLY A 95 0.46 13.70 5.27
CA GLY A 95 0.42 15.13 4.94
C GLY A 95 -0.07 15.44 3.52
N THR A 96 -0.37 14.44 2.70
CA THR A 96 -1.00 14.65 1.38
C THR A 96 -2.52 14.48 1.45
N PRO A 97 -3.29 14.96 0.44
CA PRO A 97 -4.71 14.64 0.32
C PRO A 97 -5.00 13.14 0.13
N TYR A 98 -3.99 12.34 -0.22
CA TYR A 98 -4.11 10.92 -0.56
C TYR A 98 -3.66 10.00 0.59
N GLU A 99 -3.39 10.58 1.75
CA GLU A 99 -2.99 9.82 2.93
C GLU A 99 -4.00 8.72 3.26
N HIS A 100 -3.48 7.51 3.46
CA HIS A 100 -4.28 6.32 3.73
C HIS A 100 -3.52 5.38 4.66
N ALA A 101 -4.28 4.56 5.40
CA ALA A 101 -3.69 3.61 6.33
C ALA A 101 -3.34 2.32 5.61
N MET A 102 -2.12 1.85 5.81
CA MET A 102 -1.64 0.53 5.40
C MET A 102 -1.73 -0.41 6.60
N VAL A 103 -2.49 -1.49 6.47
CA VAL A 103 -2.77 -2.45 7.56
C VAL A 103 -2.34 -3.85 7.12
N PRO A 104 -1.12 -4.28 7.46
CA PRO A 104 -0.66 -5.65 7.20
C PRO A 104 -1.54 -6.70 7.88
N VAL A 105 -1.90 -7.77 7.16
CA VAL A 105 -2.79 -8.86 7.62
C VAL A 105 -2.13 -10.24 7.63
N GLY A 106 -0.94 -10.38 7.03
CA GLY A 106 -0.12 -11.60 7.11
C GLY A 106 0.79 -11.58 8.32
N GLY A 107 0.63 -12.54 9.24
CA GLY A 107 1.34 -12.56 10.53
C GLY A 107 2.87 -12.57 10.40
N SER A 108 3.52 -11.54 10.96
CA SER A 108 4.87 -11.49 11.60
C SER A 108 6.04 -12.35 11.09
N LYS A 109 6.00 -12.92 9.89
CA LYS A 109 7.14 -13.56 9.22
C LYS A 109 7.14 -13.14 7.75
N PRO A 110 8.28 -12.65 7.22
CA PRO A 110 8.41 -12.40 5.80
C PRO A 110 8.01 -13.67 5.06
N MET A 111 7.15 -13.52 4.05
CA MET A 111 6.98 -14.55 3.04
C MET A 111 8.32 -14.62 2.31
N ALA A 112 9.26 -15.41 2.86
CA ALA A 112 10.51 -15.73 2.20
C ALA A 112 10.13 -16.15 0.79
N LYS A 113 10.72 -15.49 -0.22
CA LYS A 113 10.59 -15.88 -1.63
C LYS A 113 10.50 -17.40 -1.67
N MET A 114 9.35 -17.94 -2.08
CA MET A 114 9.17 -19.36 -2.31
C MET A 114 10.15 -19.69 -3.43
N GLY A 115 11.39 -20.01 -3.06
CA GLY A 115 12.41 -20.45 -3.96
C GLY A 115 11.87 -21.72 -4.57
N MET A 116 11.56 -21.65 -5.87
CA MET A 116 11.36 -22.81 -6.71
C MET A 116 12.64 -23.66 -6.59
N LYS A 117 12.67 -24.59 -5.64
CA LYS A 117 13.66 -25.65 -5.61
C LYS A 117 13.35 -26.54 -6.80
N MET A 118 13.97 -26.22 -7.94
CA MET A 118 14.21 -27.17 -9.02
C MET A 118 14.78 -28.43 -8.35
N SER A 119 13.96 -29.46 -8.27
CA SER A 119 14.38 -30.76 -7.77
C SER A 119 15.00 -31.49 -8.95
N ASP A 120 16.32 -31.37 -9.10
CA ASP A 120 17.11 -32.35 -9.82
C ASP A 120 16.99 -33.68 -9.08
N LYS A 121 16.12 -34.56 -9.59
CA LYS A 121 16.21 -36.00 -9.29
C LYS A 121 16.87 -36.67 -10.48
N LYS A 122 18.09 -37.10 -10.17
CA LYS A 122 18.95 -38.09 -10.82
C LYS A 122 18.20 -39.28 -11.40
#